data_AF-A0A8B9R0D1-F1
#
_entry.id   AF-A0A8B9R0D1-F1
#
_cell.length_a   1.000
_cell.length_b   1.000
_cell.length_c   1.000
_cell.angle_alpha   90.00
_cell.angle_beta   90.00
_cell.angle_gamma   90.00
#
_symmetry.space_group_name_H-M   'P 1'
#
loop_
_entity.id
_entity.type
_entity.pdbx_description
1 polymer ?
#
loop_
_entity_poly.entity_id
_entity_poly.type
_entity_poly.pdbx_seq_one_letter_code
_entity_poly.pdbx_strand_id
1 'polypeptide(L)'
;MFAPCVMCFFCISPNSYFHFVVFQLYLVGGSFGLREFAQIRYDVDPALKEKLKQNNVTLESEYEKLEKSDLDNWENIRGPQLWEDSRAVQQQRREAARLKTE
;
A
#
# COMPACT_ATOMS: atom_id res chain seq x y z
N MET A 1 -43.59 -28.04 51.75
CA MET A 1 -42.56 -27.13 52.31
C MET A 1 -41.59 -26.83 51.18
N PHE A 2 -41.89 -25.81 50.38
CA PHE A 2 -41.09 -25.41 49.22
C PHE A 2 -40.20 -24.23 49.65
N ALA A 3 -38.90 -24.37 49.44
CA ALA A 3 -37.88 -23.38 49.77
C ALA A 3 -38.10 -22.06 49.01
N PRO A 4 -37.81 -20.90 49.62
CA PRO A 4 -37.96 -19.62 48.95
C PRO A 4 -36.82 -19.39 47.94
N CYS A 5 -37.23 -19.01 46.73
CA CYS A 5 -36.68 -17.91 45.92
C CYS A 5 -35.16 -17.90 45.74
N VAL A 6 -34.60 -18.35 44.62
CA VAL A 6 -34.51 -17.57 43.36
C VAL A 6 -34.29 -16.08 43.60
N MET A 7 -33.14 -15.67 44.15
CA MET A 7 -32.59 -14.31 43.99
C MET A 7 -31.10 -14.28 44.33
N CYS A 8 -30.26 -14.78 43.41
CA CYS A 8 -28.82 -14.48 43.40
C CYS A 8 -28.31 -14.41 41.95
N PHE A 9 -29.02 -13.73 41.05
CA PHE A 9 -28.55 -13.53 39.67
C PHE A 9 -27.93 -12.15 39.40
N PHE A 10 -27.88 -11.26 40.39
CA PHE A 10 -27.24 -9.95 40.25
C PHE A 10 -26.46 -9.60 41.52
N CYS A 11 -25.35 -10.30 41.75
CA CYS A 11 -24.25 -9.72 42.51
C CYS A 11 -23.16 -9.35 41.48
N ILE A 12 -23.46 -8.36 40.63
CA ILE A 12 -22.47 -7.84 39.69
C ILE A 12 -21.51 -6.96 40.49
N SER A 13 -20.33 -7.50 40.74
CA SER A 13 -19.19 -6.77 41.32
C SER A 13 -18.98 -5.44 40.56
N PRO A 14 -18.71 -4.31 41.24
CA PRO A 14 -18.55 -2.99 40.61
C PRO A 14 -17.45 -2.96 39.53
N ASN A 15 -16.52 -3.92 39.56
CA ASN A 15 -15.44 -4.05 38.59
C ASN A 15 -15.90 -4.65 37.23
N SER A 16 -17.00 -5.38 37.20
CA SER A 16 -17.53 -6.00 35.98
C SER A 16 -18.26 -5.00 35.08
N TYR A 17 -18.95 -4.02 35.66
CA TYR A 17 -19.62 -2.95 34.92
C TYR A 17 -18.63 -2.05 34.17
N PHE A 18 -17.49 -1.73 34.79
CA PHE A 18 -16.44 -0.94 34.15
C PHE A 18 -15.88 -1.63 32.90
N HIS A 19 -15.59 -2.93 33.00
CA HIS A 19 -15.09 -3.72 31.88
C HIS A 19 -16.10 -3.80 30.72
N PHE A 20 -17.40 -3.92 31.04
CA PHE A 20 -18.47 -3.91 30.02
C PHE A 20 -18.57 -2.56 29.29
N VAL A 21 -18.47 -1.44 30.00
CA VAL A 21 -18.50 -0.10 29.39
C VAL A 21 -17.27 0.14 28.51
N VAL A 22 -16.08 -0.28 28.97
CA VAL A 22 -14.84 -0.20 28.17
C VAL A 22 -14.94 -1.06 26.90
N PHE A 23 -15.51 -2.27 27.00
CA PHE A 23 -15.73 -3.14 25.85
C PHE A 23 -16.68 -2.52 24.83
N GLN A 24 -17.76 -1.88 25.28
CA GLN A 24 -18.71 -1.21 24.39
C GLN A 24 -18.07 -0.01 23.67
N LEU A 25 -17.26 0.79 24.38
CA LEU A 25 -16.49 1.88 23.78
C LEU A 25 -15.47 1.37 22.76
N TYR A 26 -14.83 0.23 23.03
CA TYR A 26 -13.89 -0.39 22.08
C TYR A 26 -14.60 -0.88 20.81
N LEU A 27 -15.76 -1.53 20.93
CA LEU A 27 -16.54 -1.98 19.78
C LEU A 27 -17.05 -0.81 18.93
N VAL A 28 -17.61 0.23 19.56
CA VAL A 28 -18.14 1.40 18.85
C VAL A 28 -17.01 2.26 18.30
N GLY A 29 -15.96 2.50 19.09
CA GLY A 29 -14.79 3.28 18.65
C GLY A 29 -13.97 2.56 17.58
N GLY A 30 -13.81 1.24 17.68
CA GLY A 30 -13.13 0.44 16.67
C GLY A 30 -13.88 0.40 15.34
N SER A 31 -15.20 0.15 15.38
CA SER A 31 -16.02 0.16 14.15
C SER A 31 -16.06 1.54 13.48
N PHE A 32 -16.11 2.63 14.25
CA PHE A 32 -16.04 3.99 13.73
C PHE A 32 -14.65 4.31 13.15
N GLY A 33 -13.58 3.97 13.85
CA GLY A 33 -12.21 4.19 13.38
C GLY A 33 -11.91 3.47 12.07
N LEU A 34 -12.26 2.18 11.95
CA LEU A 34 -12.06 1.44 10.71
C LEU A 34 -12.83 2.04 9.52
N ARG A 35 -14.04 2.56 9.76
CA ARG A 35 -14.89 3.18 8.73
C ARG A 35 -14.23 4.44 8.15
N GLU A 36 -13.77 5.34 9.00
CA GLU A 36 -13.11 6.58 8.57
C GLU A 36 -11.76 6.31 7.90
N PHE A 37 -10.94 5.40 8.46
CA PHE A 37 -9.66 5.01 7.85
C PHE A 37 -9.82 4.35 6.47
N ALA A 38 -10.90 3.59 6.25
CA ALA A 38 -11.18 2.99 4.95
C ALA A 38 -11.59 4.05 3.91
N GLN A 39 -12.29 5.11 4.31
CA GLN A 39 -12.72 6.18 3.42
C GLN A 39 -11.55 7.04 2.93
N ILE A 40 -10.55 7.31 3.78
CA ILE A 40 -9.35 8.09 3.43
C ILE A 40 -8.59 7.50 2.24
N ARG A 41 -8.62 6.18 2.02
CA ARG A 41 -7.95 5.56 0.86
C ARG A 41 -8.65 5.79 -0.49
N TYR A 42 -9.93 6.12 -0.49
CA TYR A 42 -10.74 6.23 -1.72
C TYR A 42 -11.18 7.66 -2.05
N ASP A 43 -11.03 8.60 -1.09
CA ASP A 43 -10.95 10.04 -1.34
C ASP A 43 -9.60 10.42 -1.98
N VAL A 44 -9.20 9.66 -2.99
CA VAL A 44 -8.31 10.18 -4.02
C VAL A 44 -9.06 11.31 -4.71
N ASP A 45 -8.49 12.51 -4.62
CA ASP A 45 -9.02 13.73 -5.22
C ASP A 45 -9.60 13.45 -6.61
N PRO A 46 -10.80 13.94 -6.93
CA PRO A 46 -11.40 13.72 -8.26
C PRO A 46 -10.46 14.15 -9.39
N ALA A 47 -9.60 15.15 -9.12
CA ALA A 47 -8.52 15.57 -10.00
C ALA A 47 -7.50 14.45 -10.30
N LEU A 48 -7.13 13.61 -9.33
CA LEU A 48 -6.18 12.50 -9.54
C LEU A 48 -6.81 11.35 -10.35
N LYS A 49 -8.10 11.08 -10.12
CA LYS A 49 -8.88 10.12 -10.93
C LYS A 49 -8.98 10.55 -12.39
N GLU A 50 -9.14 11.85 -12.66
CA GLU A 50 -9.13 12.39 -14.02
C GLU A 50 -7.75 12.31 -14.68
N LYS A 51 -6.67 12.59 -13.93
CA LYS A 51 -5.29 12.41 -14.42
C LYS A 51 -4.99 10.95 -14.75
N LEU A 52 -5.46 9.99 -13.94
CA LEU A 52 -5.31 8.57 -14.22
C LEU A 52 -6.13 8.11 -15.45
N LYS A 53 -7.34 8.65 -15.65
CA LYS A 53 -8.14 8.38 -16.86
C LYS A 53 -7.54 8.98 -18.12
N GLN A 54 -6.90 10.16 -18.04
CA GLN A 54 -6.18 10.75 -19.16
C GLN A 54 -4.94 9.94 -19.56
N ASN A 55 -4.29 9.31 -18.58
CA ASN A 55 -3.19 8.37 -18.82
C ASN A 55 -3.71 6.92 -18.96
N ASN A 56 -4.90 6.71 -19.56
CA ASN A 56 -5.32 5.39 -20.00
C ASN A 56 -4.44 4.98 -21.19
N VAL A 57 -3.23 4.61 -20.83
CA VAL A 57 -2.26 3.91 -21.63
C VAL A 57 -2.95 2.61 -22.04
N THR A 58 -3.55 2.64 -23.23
CA THR A 58 -4.25 1.49 -23.79
C THR A 58 -3.28 0.32 -23.93
N LEU A 59 -3.71 -0.88 -23.56
CA LEU A 59 -2.90 -2.10 -23.59
C LEU A 59 -2.20 -2.25 -24.95
N GLU A 60 -2.93 -2.02 -26.03
CA GLU A 60 -2.46 -2.07 -27.42
C GLU A 60 -1.31 -1.08 -27.70
N SER A 61 -1.39 0.15 -27.17
CA SER A 61 -0.33 1.15 -27.36
C SER A 61 0.96 0.80 -26.62
N GLU A 62 0.89 0.05 -25.52
CA GLU A 62 2.10 -0.43 -24.83
C GLU A 62 2.66 -1.66 -25.52
N TYR A 63 1.81 -2.55 -26.03
CA TYR A 63 2.25 -3.67 -26.87
C TYR A 63 2.97 -3.18 -28.12
N GLU A 64 2.45 -2.16 -28.80
CA GLU A 64 3.09 -1.58 -29.98
C GLU A 64 4.43 -0.88 -29.66
N LYS A 65 4.58 -0.30 -28.45
CA LYS A 65 5.87 0.24 -27.98
C LYS A 65 6.88 -0.86 -27.67
N LEU A 66 6.41 -1.95 -27.07
CA LEU A 66 7.25 -3.11 -26.75
C LEU A 66 7.70 -3.85 -28.01
N GLU A 67 6.84 -3.97 -29.02
CA GLU A 67 7.18 -4.55 -30.33
C GLU A 67 8.21 -3.71 -31.08
N LYS A 68 8.14 -2.37 -30.97
CA LYS A 68 9.15 -1.45 -31.54
C LYS A 68 10.45 -1.42 -30.75
N SER A 69 10.45 -1.85 -29.49
CA SER A 69 11.65 -1.89 -28.66
C SER A 69 12.43 -3.18 -28.89
N ASP A 70 13.75 -3.07 -29.04
CA ASP A 70 14.63 -4.20 -29.29
C ASP A 70 14.88 -4.98 -27.97
N LEU A 71 14.01 -5.95 -27.67
CA LEU A 71 14.05 -6.75 -26.44
C LEU A 71 15.12 -7.84 -26.46
N ASP A 72 15.61 -8.21 -27.65
CA ASP A 72 16.56 -9.31 -27.82
C ASP A 72 17.99 -8.91 -27.41
N ASN A 73 18.31 -7.61 -27.46
CA ASN A 73 19.62 -7.08 -27.10
C ASN A 73 19.66 -6.51 -25.67
N TRP A 74 19.09 -7.24 -24.70
CA TRP A 74 19.11 -6.80 -23.31
C TRP A 74 20.53 -6.91 -22.71
N GLU A 75 21.03 -5.81 -22.16
CA GLU A 75 22.30 -5.80 -21.40
C GLU A 75 22.06 -5.60 -19.90
N ASN A 76 22.73 -6.40 -19.06
CA ASN A 76 22.62 -6.26 -17.61
C ASN A 76 23.44 -5.06 -17.11
N ILE A 77 22.78 -3.92 -16.91
CA ILE A 77 23.41 -2.71 -16.37
C ILE A 77 23.46 -2.80 -14.84
N ARG A 78 24.61 -3.19 -14.29
CA ARG A 78 24.90 -3.08 -12.85
C ARG A 78 25.08 -1.63 -12.39
N GLY A 79 24.55 -1.30 -11.21
CA GLY A 79 24.88 -0.07 -10.51
C GLY A 79 26.35 -0.02 -10.06
N PRO A 80 26.89 1.17 -9.72
CA PRO A 80 28.22 1.31 -9.14
C PRO A 80 28.29 0.64 -7.77
N GLN A 81 29.38 -0.06 -7.48
CA GLN A 81 29.65 -0.51 -6.11
C GLN A 81 29.99 0.69 -5.22
N LEU A 82 29.78 0.55 -3.90
CA LEU A 82 29.99 1.64 -2.93
C LEU A 82 31.43 2.20 -2.93
N TRP A 83 32.41 1.39 -3.31
CA TRP A 83 33.83 1.77 -3.39
C TRP A 83 34.28 2.14 -4.83
N GLU A 84 33.39 2.07 -5.82
CA GLU A 84 33.67 2.50 -7.19
C GLU A 84 33.21 3.96 -7.37
N ASP A 85 34.03 4.81 -8.00
CA ASP A 85 33.59 6.17 -8.31
C ASP A 85 32.49 6.13 -9.37
N SER A 86 31.27 6.51 -8.96
CA SER A 86 30.07 6.50 -9.79
C SER A 86 30.25 7.31 -11.09
N ARG A 87 31.03 8.40 -11.04
CA ARG A 87 31.23 9.26 -12.23
C ARG A 87 32.12 8.58 -13.26
N ALA A 88 33.19 7.92 -12.83
CA ALA A 88 34.11 7.20 -13.71
C ALA A 88 33.41 6.01 -14.38
N VAL A 89 32.65 5.21 -13.61
CA VAL A 89 31.90 4.06 -14.13
C VAL A 89 30.84 4.50 -15.15
N GLN A 90 30.16 5.63 -14.91
CA GLN A 90 29.20 6.18 -15.86
C GLN A 90 29.86 6.71 -17.14
N GLN A 91 31.03 7.35 -17.04
CA GLN A 91 31.77 7.83 -18.21
C GLN A 91 32.23 6.67 -19.10
N GLN A 92 32.82 5.63 -18.52
CA GLN A 92 33.24 4.43 -19.23
C GLN A 92 32.08 3.75 -19.97
N ARG A 93 30.89 3.69 -19.35
CA ARG A 93 29.69 3.16 -20.00
C ARG A 93 29.24 4.00 -21.20
N ARG A 94 29.30 5.34 -21.10
CA ARG A 94 28.96 6.22 -22.23
C ARG A 94 29.95 6.07 -23.37
N GLU A 95 31.23 5.91 -23.07
CA GLU A 95 32.27 5.66 -24.07
C GLU A 95 32.07 4.29 -24.73
N ALA A 96 31.80 3.24 -23.97
CA ALA A 96 31.49 1.92 -24.50
C ALA A 96 30.21 1.93 -25.36
N ALA A 97 29.17 2.67 -24.97
CA ALA A 97 27.96 2.83 -25.77
C ALA A 97 28.23 3.58 -27.09
N ARG A 98 29.09 4.61 -27.07
CA ARG A 98 29.49 5.34 -28.28
C ARG A 98 30.26 4.44 -29.25
N LEU A 99 31.21 3.66 -28.76
CA LEU A 99 31.99 2.72 -29.57
C LEU A 99 31.16 1.58 -30.17
N LYS A 100 30.02 1.21 -29.57
CA LYS A 100 29.08 0.23 -30.13
C LYS A 100 28.23 0.80 -31.28
N THR A 101 28.18 2.12 -31.41
CA THR A 101 27.32 2.82 -32.39
C THR A 101 28.10 3.22 -33.66
N GLU A 102 29.43 3.22 -33.61
CA GLU A 102 30.33 3.37 -34.78
C GLU A 102 30.61 2.02 -35.44
#